data_AF-A0A2V9VA79-F1
#
_entry.id   AF-A0A2V9VA79-F1
#
_cell.length_a   1.000
_cell.length_b   1.000
_cell.length_c   1.000
_cell.angle_alpha   90.00
_cell.angle_beta   90.00
_cell.angle_gamma   90.00
#
_symmetry.space_group_name_H-M   'P 1'
#
loop_
_entity.id
_entity.type
_entity.pdbx_description
1 polymer ?
#
loop_
_entity_poly.entity_id
_entity_poly.type
_entity_poly.pdbx_seq_one_letter_code
_entity_poly.pdbx_strand_id
1 'polypeptide(L)'
;MMNLLRATNATSDGANLNNYASDMKEEPFESPTVFNFYPPDNVIAGTTLVGPEFRIFNSTTAISRINFANDLAFGSVSSTTKMDISAYLALANNPAELVDSLSGVLTHGPLSDGARSTIITTVTNLTDNTKRAKTALYLIGSSSQFQVAH
;
A
#
# COMPACT_ATOMS: atom_id res chain seq x y z
N MET A 1 4.78 -3.18 2.59
CA MET A 1 5.37 -1.81 2.66
C MET A 1 6.11 -1.37 1.39
N MET A 2 7.02 -2.19 0.84
CA MET A 2 7.97 -1.76 -0.20
C MET A 2 7.31 -1.34 -1.53
N ASN A 3 6.17 -1.93 -1.89
CA ASN A 3 5.44 -1.53 -3.09
C ASN A 3 4.90 -0.09 -3.02
N LEU A 4 4.48 0.38 -1.84
CA LEU A 4 4.04 1.76 -1.61
C LEU A 4 5.18 2.76 -1.78
N LEU A 5 6.37 2.44 -1.26
CA LEU A 5 7.58 3.26 -1.44
C LEU A 5 7.99 3.31 -2.91
N ARG A 6 7.96 2.17 -3.61
CA ARG A 6 8.24 2.10 -5.05
C ARG A 6 7.23 2.89 -5.87
N ALA A 7 5.95 2.76 -5.59
CA ALA A 7 4.89 3.45 -6.31
C ALA A 7 5.01 4.98 -6.20
N THR A 8 5.54 5.48 -5.10
CA THR A 8 5.70 6.91 -4.84
C THR A 8 7.10 7.43 -5.16
N ASN A 9 7.93 6.62 -5.83
CA ASN A 9 9.32 6.91 -6.13
C ASN A 9 10.07 7.47 -4.90
N ALA A 10 9.80 6.88 -3.73
CA ALA A 10 10.25 7.43 -2.47
C ALA A 10 11.77 7.29 -2.33
N THR A 11 12.44 8.38 -1.95
CA THR A 11 13.85 8.38 -1.56
C THR A 11 13.93 8.34 -0.04
N SER A 12 14.70 7.41 0.52
CA SER A 12 14.90 7.24 1.96
C SER A 12 16.30 6.71 2.25
N ASP A 13 16.85 7.07 3.41
CA ASP A 13 18.09 6.49 3.96
C ASP A 13 17.81 5.23 4.83
N GLY A 14 16.56 4.80 4.92
CA GLY A 14 16.15 3.64 5.73
C GLY A 14 15.77 4.00 7.17
N ALA A 15 15.96 5.25 7.61
CA ALA A 15 15.62 5.66 8.96
C ALA A 15 14.12 5.42 9.24
N ASN A 16 13.83 4.77 10.37
CA ASN A 16 12.48 4.40 10.83
C ASN A 16 11.74 3.35 9.97
N LEU A 17 12.20 3.02 8.76
CA LEU A 17 11.58 1.98 7.93
C LEU A 17 11.66 0.59 8.58
N ASN A 18 12.75 0.29 9.30
CA ASN A 18 12.87 -1.00 10.01
C ASN A 18 11.81 -1.15 11.12
N ASN A 19 11.41 -0.07 11.79
CA ASN A 19 10.37 -0.13 12.83
C ASN A 19 9.00 -0.51 12.22
N TYR A 20 8.60 0.16 11.15
CA TYR A 20 7.37 -0.20 10.42
C TYR A 20 7.43 -1.63 9.87
N ALA A 21 8.60 -2.06 9.38
CA ALA A 21 8.76 -3.41 8.86
C ALA A 21 8.65 -4.47 9.97
N SER A 22 9.23 -4.23 11.13
CA SER A 22 9.13 -5.12 12.30
C SER A 22 7.70 -5.20 12.84
N ASP A 23 6.97 -4.07 12.85
CA ASP A 23 5.55 -4.01 13.21
C ASP A 23 4.66 -4.79 12.24
N MET A 24 5.06 -4.87 10.97
CA MET A 24 4.39 -5.66 9.92
C MET A 24 4.85 -7.11 9.85
N LYS A 25 5.88 -7.51 10.60
CA LYS A 25 6.55 -8.82 10.49
C LYS A 25 7.17 -9.08 9.11
N GLU A 26 7.67 -8.02 8.47
CA GLU A 26 8.35 -8.04 7.17
C GLU A 26 9.75 -7.37 7.26
N GLU A 27 10.48 -7.58 8.36
CA GLU A 27 11.75 -6.91 8.61
C GLU A 27 12.83 -7.33 7.58
N PRO A 28 13.43 -6.39 6.82
CA PRO A 28 14.42 -6.75 5.81
C PRO A 28 15.58 -7.56 6.41
N PHE A 29 16.01 -8.61 5.72
CA PHE A 29 17.09 -9.53 6.13
C PHE A 29 16.82 -10.43 7.33
N GLU A 30 15.70 -10.28 8.05
CA GLU A 30 15.30 -11.12 9.18
C GLU A 30 14.35 -12.24 8.75
N SER A 31 14.69 -12.89 7.65
CA SER A 31 13.84 -13.91 7.06
C SER A 31 13.92 -15.23 7.83
N PRO A 32 12.82 -15.77 8.38
CA PRO A 32 12.87 -16.97 9.20
C PRO A 32 13.07 -18.25 8.37
N THR A 33 12.83 -18.22 7.05
CA THR A 33 12.88 -19.40 6.17
C THR A 33 13.34 -19.06 4.75
N VAL A 34 13.66 -20.08 3.94
CA VAL A 34 13.96 -19.92 2.50
C VAL A 34 12.75 -19.43 1.66
N PHE A 35 11.54 -19.49 2.20
CA PHE A 35 10.30 -18.97 1.58
C PHE A 35 9.94 -17.56 2.06
N ASN A 36 10.92 -16.88 2.63
CA ASN A 36 10.77 -15.59 3.26
C ASN A 36 9.89 -15.63 4.53
N PHE A 37 9.05 -14.60 4.74
CA PHE A 37 8.05 -14.49 5.82
C PHE A 37 6.79 -15.33 5.58
N TYR A 38 6.66 -15.93 4.39
CA TYR A 38 5.43 -16.55 3.90
C TYR A 38 5.62 -18.05 3.73
N PRO A 39 5.16 -18.87 4.69
CA PRO A 39 5.22 -20.31 4.53
C PRO A 39 4.31 -20.74 3.37
N PRO A 40 4.81 -21.54 2.41
CA PRO A 40 4.11 -21.84 1.16
C PRO A 40 2.86 -22.70 1.36
N ASP A 41 2.68 -23.30 2.54
CA ASP A 41 1.63 -24.25 2.89
C ASP A 41 0.58 -23.68 3.86
N ASN A 42 0.59 -22.37 4.14
CA ASN A 42 -0.39 -21.79 5.06
C ASN A 42 -1.81 -21.85 4.48
N VAL A 43 -2.67 -22.68 5.08
CA VAL A 43 -4.09 -22.77 4.71
C VAL A 43 -4.89 -21.76 5.52
N ILE A 44 -5.75 -20.99 4.86
CA ILE A 44 -6.64 -20.06 5.53
C ILE A 44 -7.66 -20.86 6.35
N ALA A 45 -7.69 -20.63 7.66
CA ALA A 45 -8.57 -21.34 8.58
C ALA A 45 -10.04 -21.28 8.12
N GLY A 46 -10.67 -22.44 8.00
CA GLY A 46 -12.05 -22.56 7.50
C GLY A 46 -12.19 -22.68 5.98
N THR A 47 -11.09 -22.76 5.24
CA THR A 47 -11.09 -23.00 3.78
C THR A 47 -10.04 -24.05 3.39
N THR A 48 -10.02 -24.47 2.13
CA THR A 48 -8.93 -25.25 1.52
C THR A 48 -7.93 -24.39 0.76
N LEU A 49 -8.09 -23.06 0.80
CA LEU A 49 -7.27 -22.13 0.05
C LEU A 49 -5.96 -21.87 0.78
N VAL A 50 -4.87 -22.01 0.03
CA VAL A 50 -3.52 -21.70 0.49
C VAL A 50 -3.32 -20.20 0.34
N GLY A 51 -3.05 -19.53 1.46
CA GLY A 51 -2.81 -18.10 1.56
C GLY A 51 -1.61 -17.85 2.47
N PRO A 52 -0.37 -17.98 1.95
CA PRO A 52 0.88 -17.80 2.69
C PRO A 52 0.92 -16.48 3.46
N GLU A 53 0.37 -15.41 2.88
CA GLU A 53 0.35 -14.06 3.45
C GLU A 53 -0.55 -13.90 4.68
N PHE A 54 -1.62 -14.69 4.75
CA PHE A 54 -2.50 -14.72 5.91
C PHE A 54 -1.83 -15.26 7.18
N ARG A 55 -0.61 -15.80 7.07
CA ARG A 55 0.18 -16.23 8.23
C ARG A 55 0.60 -15.05 9.11
N ILE A 56 0.99 -13.94 8.49
CA ILE A 56 1.45 -12.73 9.18
C ILE A 56 0.39 -11.64 9.17
N PHE A 57 -0.61 -11.73 8.30
CA PHE A 57 -1.73 -10.79 8.26
C PHE A 57 -2.76 -11.06 9.38
N ASN A 58 -2.64 -10.30 10.45
CA ASN A 58 -3.60 -10.22 11.56
C ASN A 58 -4.06 -8.78 11.81
N SER A 59 -5.05 -8.59 12.68
CA SER A 59 -5.62 -7.27 13.01
C SER A 59 -4.57 -6.24 13.39
N THR A 60 -3.51 -6.62 14.10
CA THR A 60 -2.42 -5.72 14.49
C THR A 60 -1.60 -5.30 13.28
N THR A 61 -1.15 -6.25 12.45
CA THR A 61 -0.37 -5.93 11.25
C THR A 61 -1.18 -5.17 10.19
N ALA A 62 -2.51 -5.38 10.14
CA ALA A 62 -3.41 -4.63 9.27
C ALA A 62 -3.47 -3.15 9.66
N ILE A 63 -3.55 -2.87 10.98
CA ILE A 63 -3.49 -1.49 11.50
C ILE A 63 -2.12 -0.86 11.21
N SER A 64 -1.02 -1.60 11.42
CA SER A 64 0.33 -1.10 11.12
C SER A 64 0.50 -0.74 9.63
N ARG A 65 -0.10 -1.51 8.72
CA ARG A 65 -0.13 -1.22 7.27
C ARG A 65 -0.90 0.05 6.93
N ILE A 66 -2.06 0.25 7.55
CA ILE A 66 -2.86 1.47 7.36
C ILE A 66 -2.12 2.69 7.93
N ASN A 67 -1.52 2.56 9.10
CA ASN A 67 -0.73 3.63 9.72
C ASN A 67 0.45 4.04 8.84
N PHE A 68 1.20 3.06 8.29
CA PHE A 68 2.27 3.35 7.35
C PHE A 68 1.75 4.07 6.09
N ALA A 69 0.64 3.60 5.49
CA ALA A 69 0.06 4.25 4.31
C ALA A 69 -0.39 5.70 4.62
N ASN A 70 -0.93 5.95 5.82
CA ASN A 70 -1.29 7.28 6.29
C ASN A 70 -0.05 8.17 6.51
N ASP A 71 0.96 7.66 7.19
CA ASP A 71 2.20 8.41 7.49
C ASP A 71 2.98 8.71 6.21
N LEU A 72 2.93 7.80 5.24
CA LEU A 72 3.49 8.03 3.91
C LEU A 72 2.70 9.11 3.16
N ALA A 73 1.37 9.02 3.09
CA ALA A 73 0.55 9.94 2.30
C ALA A 73 0.41 11.35 2.93
N PHE A 74 0.13 11.42 4.22
CA PHE A 74 -0.27 12.64 4.94
C PHE A 74 0.68 13.04 6.07
N GLY A 75 1.36 12.06 6.68
CA GLY A 75 2.26 12.29 7.80
C GLY A 75 3.74 12.40 7.38
N SER A 76 4.59 11.78 8.20
CA SER A 76 6.02 11.65 7.95
C SER A 76 6.49 10.29 8.46
N VAL A 77 7.08 9.48 7.57
CA VAL A 77 7.72 8.21 7.92
C VAL A 77 9.06 8.47 8.62
N SER A 78 9.84 9.44 8.11
CA SER A 78 11.08 9.94 8.72
C SER A 78 11.41 11.31 8.14
N SER A 79 12.37 12.04 8.73
CA SER A 79 12.85 13.33 8.18
C SER A 79 13.53 13.20 6.81
N THR A 80 13.92 12.00 6.43
CA THR A 80 14.71 11.65 5.25
C THR A 80 13.90 10.92 4.18
N THR A 81 12.76 10.31 4.55
CA THR A 81 11.86 9.65 3.60
C THR A 81 11.00 10.68 2.90
N LYS A 82 11.22 10.86 1.59
CA LYS A 82 10.45 11.80 0.76
C LYS A 82 9.85 11.08 -0.43
N MET A 83 8.56 11.30 -0.65
CA MET A 83 7.86 10.84 -1.84
C MET A 83 8.02 11.83 -2.99
N ASP A 84 8.07 11.29 -4.21
CA ASP A 84 7.88 12.04 -5.44
C ASP A 84 6.59 11.59 -6.13
N ILE A 85 5.53 12.37 -5.96
CA ILE A 85 4.22 12.13 -6.57
C ILE A 85 3.97 13.01 -7.81
N SER A 86 5.02 13.59 -8.39
CA SER A 86 4.91 14.50 -9.55
C SER A 86 4.15 13.87 -10.73
N ALA A 87 4.41 12.59 -11.02
CA ALA A 87 3.69 11.83 -12.04
C ALA A 87 2.17 11.74 -11.78
N TYR A 88 1.77 11.57 -10.51
CA TYR A 88 0.36 11.50 -10.13
C TYR A 88 -0.31 12.87 -10.08
N LEU A 89 0.44 13.93 -9.76
CA LEU A 89 -0.05 15.31 -9.84
C LEU A 89 -0.41 15.70 -11.27
N ALA A 90 0.33 15.22 -12.27
CA ALA A 90 0.00 15.44 -13.68
C ALA A 90 -1.35 14.80 -14.07
N LEU A 91 -1.69 13.66 -13.47
CA LEU A 91 -2.95 12.95 -13.69
C LEU A 91 -4.09 13.42 -12.78
N ALA A 92 -3.80 14.27 -11.78
CA ALA A 92 -4.78 14.61 -10.76
C ALA A 92 -6.06 15.23 -11.32
N ASN A 93 -5.98 15.99 -12.41
CA ASN A 93 -7.16 16.58 -13.09
C ASN A 93 -8.08 15.55 -13.75
N ASN A 94 -7.61 14.30 -13.94
CA ASN A 94 -8.41 13.18 -14.42
C ASN A 94 -8.44 12.08 -13.33
N PRO A 95 -9.42 12.13 -12.40
CA PRO A 95 -9.56 11.16 -11.31
C PRO A 95 -9.55 9.70 -11.75
N ALA A 96 -10.12 9.38 -12.92
CA ALA A 96 -10.16 8.01 -13.43
C ALA A 96 -8.75 7.52 -13.81
N GLU A 97 -8.01 8.30 -14.60
CA GLU A 97 -6.64 7.96 -15.00
C GLU A 97 -5.67 7.92 -13.81
N LEU A 98 -5.86 8.80 -12.82
CA LEU A 98 -5.09 8.79 -11.58
C LEU A 98 -5.28 7.46 -10.83
N VAL A 99 -6.53 7.05 -10.62
CA VAL A 99 -6.87 5.81 -9.91
C VAL A 99 -6.38 4.59 -10.70
N ASP A 100 -6.53 4.58 -12.02
CA ASP A 100 -6.07 3.49 -12.87
C ASP A 100 -4.55 3.34 -12.84
N SER A 101 -3.81 4.45 -12.95
CA SER A 101 -2.35 4.47 -12.85
C SER A 101 -1.87 3.95 -11.49
N LEU A 102 -2.43 4.46 -10.40
CA LEU A 102 -2.09 4.00 -9.05
C LEU A 102 -2.45 2.53 -8.82
N SER A 103 -3.62 2.09 -9.28
CA SER A 103 -4.03 0.68 -9.15
C SER A 103 -3.12 -0.26 -9.94
N GLY A 104 -2.75 0.09 -11.17
CA GLY A 104 -1.84 -0.73 -11.97
C GLY A 104 -0.49 -0.97 -11.28
N VAL A 105 0.03 0.05 -10.60
CA VAL A 105 1.30 -0.05 -9.86
C VAL A 105 1.13 -0.78 -8.52
N LEU A 106 0.08 -0.46 -7.77
CA LEU A 106 -0.10 -0.93 -6.39
C LEU A 106 -0.72 -2.32 -6.30
N THR A 107 -1.74 -2.63 -7.09
CA THR A 107 -2.52 -3.88 -6.94
C THR A 107 -2.16 -4.97 -7.95
N HIS A 108 -1.17 -4.73 -8.84
CA HIS A 108 -0.68 -5.68 -9.85
C HIS A 108 -1.80 -6.27 -10.75
N GLY A 109 -2.92 -5.56 -10.81
CA GLY A 109 -4.16 -5.95 -11.45
C GLY A 109 -5.23 -4.88 -11.19
N PRO A 110 -6.32 -4.87 -11.96
CA PRO A 110 -7.37 -3.88 -11.81
C PRO A 110 -8.09 -4.05 -10.46
N LEU A 111 -8.37 -2.93 -9.80
CA LEU A 111 -9.34 -2.91 -8.70
C LEU A 111 -10.69 -3.43 -9.20
N SER A 112 -11.46 -4.08 -8.33
CA SER A 112 -12.85 -4.44 -8.68
C SER A 112 -13.64 -3.18 -9.06
N ASP A 113 -14.55 -3.28 -10.04
CA ASP A 113 -15.33 -2.15 -10.56
C ASP A 113 -16.00 -1.32 -9.44
N GLY A 114 -16.54 -2.00 -8.42
CA GLY A 114 -17.14 -1.36 -7.25
C GLY A 114 -16.13 -0.51 -6.48
N ALA A 115 -14.98 -1.09 -6.09
CA ALA A 115 -13.93 -0.37 -5.35
C ALA A 115 -13.37 0.80 -6.16
N ARG A 116 -13.12 0.59 -7.46
CA ARG A 116 -12.66 1.61 -8.39
C ARG A 116 -13.63 2.80 -8.45
N SER A 117 -14.93 2.53 -8.64
CA SER A 117 -15.96 3.56 -8.69
C SER A 117 -16.09 4.34 -7.39
N THR A 118 -15.99 3.65 -6.24
CA THR A 118 -16.01 4.31 -4.92
C THR A 118 -14.83 5.26 -4.78
N ILE A 119 -13.62 4.83 -5.10
CA ILE A 119 -12.41 5.67 -4.96
C ILE A 119 -12.49 6.88 -5.89
N ILE A 120 -12.87 6.69 -7.16
CA ILE A 120 -13.03 7.80 -8.13
C ILE A 120 -14.04 8.82 -7.59
N THR A 121 -15.19 8.37 -7.08
CA THR A 121 -16.21 9.25 -6.51
C THR A 121 -15.67 10.04 -5.32
N THR A 122 -14.94 9.40 -4.41
CA THR A 122 -14.34 10.07 -3.25
C THR A 122 -13.34 11.14 -3.65
N VAL A 123 -12.42 10.83 -4.57
CA VAL A 123 -11.33 11.76 -4.93
C VAL A 123 -11.79 12.88 -5.88
N THR A 124 -12.86 12.67 -6.63
CA THR A 124 -13.47 13.73 -7.49
C THR A 124 -13.99 14.90 -6.66
N ASN A 125 -14.46 14.65 -5.43
CA ASN A 125 -14.95 15.69 -4.52
C ASN A 125 -13.83 16.56 -3.90
N LEU A 126 -12.56 16.19 -4.09
CA LEU A 126 -11.42 16.97 -3.58
C LEU A 126 -11.01 18.02 -4.61
N THR A 127 -10.90 19.28 -4.22
CA THR A 127 -10.52 20.39 -5.12
C THR A 127 -9.01 20.57 -5.26
N ASP A 128 -8.25 20.18 -4.25
CA ASP A 128 -6.79 20.26 -4.24
C ASP A 128 -6.17 19.01 -4.89
N ASN A 129 -5.44 19.20 -5.99
CA ASN A 129 -4.82 18.12 -6.76
C ASN A 129 -3.80 17.31 -5.94
N THR A 130 -3.09 17.94 -5.01
CA THR A 130 -2.14 17.27 -4.14
C THR A 130 -2.85 16.39 -3.12
N LYS A 131 -3.91 16.93 -2.49
CA LYS A 131 -4.76 16.13 -1.59
C LYS A 131 -5.43 15.00 -2.34
N ARG A 132 -5.91 15.24 -3.56
CA ARG A 132 -6.53 14.22 -4.42
C ARG A 132 -5.58 13.04 -4.69
N ALA A 133 -4.34 13.32 -5.12
CA ALA A 133 -3.34 12.29 -5.37
C ALA A 133 -2.98 11.51 -4.09
N LYS A 134 -2.78 12.21 -2.97
CA LYS A 134 -2.47 11.59 -1.66
C LYS A 134 -3.63 10.73 -1.13
N THR A 135 -4.86 11.19 -1.28
CA THR A 135 -6.05 10.43 -0.88
C THR A 135 -6.24 9.20 -1.76
N ALA A 136 -6.03 9.29 -3.08
CA ALA A 136 -6.08 8.13 -3.96
C ALA A 136 -5.03 7.09 -3.55
N LEU A 137 -3.79 7.53 -3.31
CA LEU A 137 -2.69 6.67 -2.83
C LEU A 137 -3.05 5.98 -1.50
N TYR A 138 -3.57 6.75 -0.53
CA TYR A 138 -3.98 6.21 0.76
C TYR A 138 -5.12 5.19 0.64
N LEU A 139 -6.17 5.50 -0.12
CA LEU A 139 -7.32 4.61 -0.27
C LEU A 139 -6.96 3.30 -0.97
N ILE A 140 -6.12 3.36 -1.99
CA ILE A 140 -5.65 2.16 -2.70
C ILE A 140 -4.67 1.38 -1.80
N GLY A 141 -3.70 2.05 -1.18
CA GLY A 141 -2.70 1.42 -0.31
C GLY A 141 -3.24 0.86 1.01
N SER A 142 -4.42 1.31 1.46
CA SER A 142 -5.12 0.77 2.63
C SER A 142 -6.21 -0.25 2.27
N SER A 143 -6.48 -0.45 0.97
CA SER A 143 -7.50 -1.41 0.51
C SER A 143 -7.08 -2.85 0.81
N SER A 144 -8.07 -3.71 1.06
CA SER A 144 -7.84 -5.15 1.24
C SER A 144 -7.27 -5.81 -0.03
N GLN A 145 -7.60 -5.29 -1.22
CA GLN A 145 -7.06 -5.77 -2.49
C GLN A 145 -5.55 -5.52 -2.60
N PHE A 146 -5.05 -4.40 -2.06
CA PHE A 146 -3.61 -4.15 -1.98
C PHE A 146 -2.88 -5.01 -0.94
N GLN A 147 -3.60 -5.48 0.09
CA GLN A 147 -3.00 -6.26 1.19
C GLN A 147 -2.84 -7.75 0.86
N VAL A 148 -3.46 -8.22 -0.21
CA VAL A 148 -3.50 -9.65 -0.60
C VAL A 148 -2.97 -9.86 -2.03
N ALA A 149 -2.88 -8.80 -2.84
CA ALA A 149 -2.34 -8.87 -4.19
C ALA A 149 -0.87 -8.47 -4.19
N HIS A 150 0.01 -9.45 -4.44
CA HIS A 150 1.43 -9.29 -4.67
C HIS A 150 1.85 -9.91 -6.00
#